data_AF-A0A151DZ88-F1
#
_entry.id   AF-A0A151DZ88-F1
#
_cell.length_a   1.000
_cell.length_b   1.000
_cell.length_c   1.000
_cell.angle_alpha   90.00
_cell.angle_beta   90.00
_cell.angle_gamma   90.00
#
_symmetry.space_group_name_H-M   'P 1'
#
loop_
_entity.id
_entity.type
_entity.pdbx_description
1 polymer ?
#
loop_
_entity_poly.entity_id
_entity_poly.type
_entity_poly.pdbx_seq_one_letter_code
_entity_poly.pdbx_strand_id
1 'polypeptide(L)'
;MKSNKTTISSIILIIILLILPLTPALQIKSEISNYEIIQGKFINLEPLKNLPSNFCWQSADIDEYGNGISGDIDFTTAVRNQAPYPSCETFALTAAVETMVQIKVGYPFGCDLSEAHLFFFSGGNIDWGSYPENDTKFLKEYGIPDEACWPYPSNLYQYPLNTTSPDWKNRTVKITDWYYLAETQEAIKTALITNGPVPTYFLVYDDFLKHKDGIYQHVWGKVRGPHYVCIMGYNDDPGYWIVKNSWGEGYQDDGWFKIKYGECGIEKKSFYLTDVYGQFPIAYVDDDNTAGPWNGSKEYPYQTIQEAINNVYPGYTIYVMNGTYNENIIVNKTVNIDGEDKFITIIDGGNTGDVVTISKPGVRISGFTIKNSGKLYFNAGVKTLTLKSNTIISNNIIQNNDIGLFLNYAYEDAWNVVKGNIIRNNREGVYIHWANNNEIIGNDIIMNSEAGLTMERCEFSTIKENMISDNGQYGIYLRGASNNNIIGEKNTIRNHSIGIKISESNKNRVFYNNFIGNSKNAFIYNSFQTRWKRNFWDDWQRILPKLIKGKIGSIGIPYFNIDWRPRRSL
;
A
#
# COMPACT_ATOMS: atom_id res chain seq x y z
N MET A 1 68.53 45.68 3.74
CA MET A 1 69.89 45.79 4.31
C MET A 1 70.08 44.66 5.30
N LYS A 2 71.09 43.82 5.03
CA LYS A 2 71.79 42.79 5.85
C LYS A 2 70.91 41.82 6.67
N SER A 3 70.67 40.60 6.17
CA SER A 3 71.53 39.38 6.27
C SER A 3 71.30 38.66 7.61
N ASN A 4 71.21 37.34 7.76
CA ASN A 4 71.73 36.20 7.01
C ASN A 4 71.13 34.92 7.67
N LYS A 5 70.69 33.92 6.90
CA LYS A 5 71.32 32.57 6.73
C LYS A 5 71.19 31.60 7.94
N THR A 6 70.41 30.51 7.77
CA THR A 6 70.84 29.07 7.61
C THR A 6 71.32 28.41 8.93
N THR A 7 71.11 27.14 9.31
CA THR A 7 70.56 25.89 8.75
C THR A 7 70.62 24.82 9.88
N ILE A 8 69.71 23.83 9.84
CA ILE A 8 69.89 22.37 10.09
C ILE A 8 70.47 21.88 11.44
N SER A 9 69.70 21.08 12.18
CA SER A 9 70.05 19.66 12.49
C SER A 9 68.92 18.94 13.25
N SER A 10 68.72 17.69 12.88
CA SER A 10 67.70 16.71 13.26
C SER A 10 67.92 16.02 14.63
N ILE A 11 66.94 15.18 15.01
CA ILE A 11 66.94 14.02 15.98
C ILE A 11 66.18 14.34 17.30
N ILE A 12 64.90 13.92 17.47
CA ILE A 12 64.39 12.65 18.08
C ILE A 12 64.87 12.53 19.55
N LEU A 13 64.08 12.34 20.63
CA LEU A 13 62.70 11.96 20.93
C LEU A 13 62.50 12.12 22.47
N ILE A 14 61.24 12.04 22.93
CA ILE A 14 60.77 11.54 24.26
C ILE A 14 60.25 12.58 25.28
N ILE A 15 58.91 12.50 25.43
CA ILE A 15 58.06 12.70 26.62
C ILE A 15 57.97 14.11 27.22
N ILE A 16 56.81 14.74 27.00
CA ILE A 16 56.32 15.83 27.85
C ILE A 16 54.91 15.46 28.36
N LEU A 17 54.85 15.23 29.67
CA LEU A 17 53.66 15.36 30.50
C LEU A 17 53.01 16.73 30.24
N LEU A 18 51.69 16.75 29.99
CA LEU A 18 50.90 17.98 30.13
C LEU A 18 49.74 17.73 31.08
N ILE A 19 49.93 18.37 32.23
CA ILE A 19 49.09 18.58 33.39
C ILE A 19 47.68 19.05 32.99
N LEU A 20 46.65 18.34 33.46
CA LEU A 20 45.28 18.86 33.57
C LEU A 20 45.05 19.29 35.03
N PRO A 21 44.44 20.47 35.29
CA PRO A 21 44.13 20.87 36.64
C PRO A 21 42.91 20.10 37.15
N LEU A 22 43.04 19.59 38.38
CA LEU A 22 41.96 19.03 39.18
C LEU A 22 41.17 20.15 39.88
N THR A 23 39.87 19.87 40.02
CA THR A 23 38.87 20.37 40.99
C THR A 23 37.92 21.50 40.52
N PRO A 24 36.68 21.57 41.07
CA PRO A 24 35.95 20.59 41.90
C PRO A 24 34.62 20.13 41.28
N ALA A 25 34.11 19.01 41.80
CA ALA A 25 32.76 18.52 41.59
C ALA A 25 31.72 19.61 41.87
N LEU A 26 31.11 20.14 40.81
CA LEU A 26 29.94 21.00 40.88
C LEU A 26 28.70 20.12 40.69
N GLN A 27 28.03 19.89 41.82
CA GLN A 27 26.66 19.38 41.98
C GLN A 27 25.84 19.23 40.69
N ILE A 28 25.67 17.98 40.25
CA ILE A 28 24.50 17.52 39.51
C ILE A 28 23.32 17.60 40.49
N LYS A 29 22.67 18.76 40.54
CA LYS A 29 21.38 18.98 41.21
C LYS A 29 20.47 19.77 40.27
N SER A 30 20.06 19.13 39.18
CA SER A 30 18.84 19.51 38.44
C SER A 30 18.27 18.40 37.53
N GLU A 31 18.91 17.24 37.39
CA GLU A 31 18.36 16.13 36.58
C GLU A 31 17.60 15.06 37.37
N ILE A 32 17.42 15.23 38.68
CA ILE A 32 16.69 14.27 39.52
C ILE A 32 15.19 14.60 39.64
N SER A 33 14.71 15.75 39.13
CA SER A 33 13.27 16.09 39.23
C SER A 33 12.37 15.48 38.16
N ASN A 34 12.92 14.81 37.12
CA ASN A 34 12.11 14.17 36.06
C ASN A 34 12.05 12.64 36.16
N TYR A 35 12.90 12.01 36.99
CA TYR A 35 12.87 10.57 37.18
C TYR A 35 11.75 10.13 38.14
N GLU A 36 11.28 11.03 39.01
CA GLU A 36 10.19 10.75 39.96
C GLU A 36 8.78 10.80 39.33
N ILE A 37 8.61 11.26 38.08
CA ILE A 37 7.28 11.31 37.41
C ILE A 37 6.96 9.98 36.69
N ILE A 38 7.95 9.12 36.42
CA ILE A 38 7.75 7.89 35.63
C ILE A 38 7.37 6.67 36.49
N GLN A 39 7.54 6.73 37.83
CA GLN A 39 7.23 5.61 38.73
C GLN A 39 5.73 5.30 38.92
N GLY A 40 4.82 6.02 38.27
CA GLY A 40 3.36 5.93 38.52
C GLY A 40 2.47 5.60 37.33
N LYS A 41 3.00 5.28 36.14
CA LYS A 41 2.18 5.13 34.92
C LYS A 41 1.86 3.70 34.54
N PHE A 42 1.58 2.84 35.51
CA PHE A 42 1.05 1.49 35.26
C PHE A 42 -0.48 1.51 35.30
N ILE A 43 -1.12 0.76 34.40
CA ILE A 43 -2.54 0.49 34.47
C ILE A 43 -2.76 -0.97 34.85
N ASN A 44 -3.72 -1.21 35.74
CA ASN A 44 -4.19 -2.55 36.04
C ASN A 44 -5.54 -2.74 35.35
N LEU A 45 -5.56 -3.50 34.26
CA LEU A 45 -6.78 -3.82 33.53
C LEU A 45 -7.50 -4.96 34.25
N GLU A 46 -8.81 -4.86 34.38
CA GLU A 46 -9.62 -6.00 34.81
C GLU A 46 -9.54 -7.09 33.75
N PRO A 47 -9.12 -8.32 34.10
CA PRO A 47 -8.95 -9.38 33.11
C PRO A 47 -10.27 -9.76 32.43
N LEU A 48 -10.22 -9.95 31.12
CA LEU A 48 -11.35 -10.52 30.39
C LEU A 48 -11.53 -11.99 30.78
N LYS A 49 -12.70 -12.32 31.35
CA LYS A 49 -13.01 -13.68 31.86
C LYS A 49 -12.88 -14.79 30.81
N ASN A 50 -13.07 -14.47 29.53
CA ASN A 50 -13.05 -15.42 28.42
C ASN A 50 -12.23 -14.85 27.24
N LEU A 51 -10.91 -14.79 27.39
CA LEU A 51 -10.04 -14.48 26.25
C LEU A 51 -10.11 -15.61 25.20
N PRO A 52 -10.24 -15.29 23.90
CA PRO A 52 -10.15 -16.30 22.85
C PRO A 52 -8.75 -16.93 22.82
N SER A 53 -8.63 -18.17 22.36
CA SER A 53 -7.33 -18.85 22.27
C SER A 53 -6.42 -18.27 21.19
N ASN A 54 -6.96 -17.49 20.26
CA ASN A 54 -6.22 -16.78 19.22
C ASN A 54 -6.99 -15.53 18.81
N PHE A 55 -6.26 -14.50 18.41
CA PHE A 55 -6.82 -13.23 17.94
C PHE A 55 -5.78 -12.48 17.12
N CYS A 56 -6.17 -11.77 16.06
CA CYS A 56 -5.28 -10.89 15.32
C CYS A 56 -6.07 -9.79 14.64
N TRP A 57 -5.60 -8.54 14.74
CA TRP A 57 -6.20 -7.39 14.05
C TRP A 57 -6.08 -7.46 12.51
N GLN A 58 -5.30 -8.41 11.97
CA GLN A 58 -5.27 -8.72 10.53
C GLN A 58 -6.47 -9.56 10.05
N SER A 59 -7.30 -10.05 10.98
CA SER A 59 -8.43 -10.93 10.73
C SER A 59 -9.42 -10.83 11.90
N ALA A 60 -10.01 -9.65 12.06
CA ALA A 60 -10.86 -9.31 13.19
C ALA A 60 -12.22 -8.75 12.74
N ASP A 61 -13.16 -8.75 13.67
CA ASP A 61 -14.39 -7.95 13.68
C ASP A 61 -14.47 -7.21 15.02
N ILE A 62 -15.45 -6.31 15.16
CA ILE A 62 -15.69 -5.57 16.40
C ILE A 62 -17.07 -5.95 16.94
N ASP A 63 -17.15 -6.34 18.21
CA ASP A 63 -18.41 -6.67 18.87
C ASP A 63 -19.23 -5.42 19.28
N GLU A 64 -20.44 -5.63 19.81
CA GLU A 64 -21.33 -4.54 20.25
C GLU A 64 -20.77 -3.67 21.40
N TYR A 65 -19.71 -4.14 22.08
CA TYR A 65 -19.03 -3.44 23.17
C TYR A 65 -17.75 -2.74 22.70
N GLY A 66 -17.39 -2.85 21.42
CA GLY A 66 -16.17 -2.29 20.85
C GLY A 66 -14.93 -3.18 21.01
N ASN A 67 -15.09 -4.44 21.45
CA ASN A 67 -13.97 -5.36 21.59
C ASN A 67 -13.66 -6.08 20.27
N GLY A 68 -12.39 -6.36 20.03
CA GLY A 68 -11.94 -7.21 18.93
C GLY A 68 -12.37 -8.67 19.11
N ILE A 69 -12.95 -9.25 18.08
CA ILE A 69 -13.25 -10.67 17.95
C ILE A 69 -12.64 -11.21 16.65
N SER A 70 -12.50 -12.52 16.50
CA SER A 70 -12.02 -13.10 15.22
C SER A 70 -13.02 -12.81 14.10
N GLY A 71 -12.51 -12.36 12.96
CA GLY A 71 -13.30 -11.97 11.79
C GLY A 71 -12.49 -12.05 10.50
N ASP A 72 -12.92 -11.34 9.46
CA ASP A 72 -12.27 -11.32 8.14
C ASP A 72 -11.78 -9.92 7.71
N ILE A 73 -11.86 -8.92 8.59
CA ILE A 73 -11.38 -7.58 8.34
C ILE A 73 -9.93 -7.43 8.82
N ASP A 74 -9.06 -6.94 7.94
CA ASP A 74 -7.72 -6.49 8.30
C ASP A 74 -7.77 -5.00 8.71
N PHE A 75 -7.76 -4.74 10.01
CA PHE A 75 -7.70 -3.38 10.57
C PHE A 75 -6.28 -2.84 10.68
N THR A 76 -5.27 -3.57 10.22
CA THR A 76 -3.89 -3.10 10.23
C THR A 76 -3.55 -2.31 8.96
N THR A 77 -2.38 -1.68 8.96
CA THR A 77 -1.83 -0.96 7.80
C THR A 77 -0.63 -1.72 7.22
N ALA A 78 -0.18 -1.34 6.02
CA ALA A 78 0.97 -1.97 5.37
C ALA A 78 2.25 -1.90 6.23
N VAL A 79 3.16 -2.88 6.07
CA VAL A 79 4.45 -2.86 6.77
C VAL A 79 5.37 -1.82 6.13
N ARG A 80 5.92 -0.94 6.96
CA ARG A 80 6.86 0.10 6.53
C ARG A 80 8.31 -0.28 6.86
N ASN A 81 9.26 0.51 6.34
CA ASN A 81 10.69 0.32 6.56
C ASN A 81 11.30 1.55 7.23
N GLN A 82 11.78 1.40 8.46
CA GLN A 82 12.43 2.46 9.24
C GLN A 82 13.79 2.87 8.66
N ALA A 83 14.42 2.03 7.83
CA ALA A 83 15.72 2.36 7.28
C ALA A 83 15.65 3.69 6.50
N PRO A 84 16.66 4.56 6.64
CA PRO A 84 17.95 4.29 7.27
C PRO A 84 18.07 4.70 8.76
N TYR A 85 17.00 5.07 9.46
CA TYR A 85 17.07 5.64 10.82
C TYR A 85 16.70 4.65 11.93
N PRO A 86 17.25 4.84 13.15
CA PRO A 86 16.87 4.06 14.33
C PRO A 86 15.55 4.58 14.94
N SER A 87 14.44 4.52 14.21
CA SER A 87 13.14 5.10 14.60
C SER A 87 12.08 4.05 14.96
N CYS A 88 12.49 2.85 15.38
CA CYS A 88 11.58 1.73 15.61
C CYS A 88 10.46 2.03 16.63
N GLU A 89 10.75 2.88 17.60
CA GLU A 89 9.83 3.37 18.63
C GLU A 89 8.60 4.02 18.01
N THR A 90 8.82 4.96 17.09
CA THR A 90 7.74 5.71 16.46
C THR A 90 6.99 4.88 15.43
N PHE A 91 7.65 3.93 14.76
CA PHE A 91 6.97 2.94 13.91
C PHE A 91 6.03 2.05 14.71
N ALA A 92 6.46 1.55 15.87
CA ALA A 92 5.62 0.73 16.74
C ALA A 92 4.40 1.51 17.25
N LEU A 93 4.60 2.74 17.70
CA LEU A 93 3.54 3.62 18.18
C LEU A 93 2.57 4.02 17.07
N THR A 94 3.09 4.45 15.91
CA THR A 94 2.25 4.84 14.76
C THR A 94 1.43 3.68 14.26
N ALA A 95 2.01 2.48 14.13
CA ALA A 95 1.25 1.28 13.73
C ALA A 95 0.07 0.98 14.66
N ALA A 96 0.22 1.20 15.97
CA ALA A 96 -0.89 1.06 16.91
C ALA A 96 -1.94 2.17 16.72
N VAL A 97 -1.51 3.43 16.62
CA VAL A 97 -2.42 4.57 16.43
C VAL A 97 -3.23 4.44 15.14
N GLU A 98 -2.59 4.10 14.02
CA GLU A 98 -3.27 3.87 12.73
C GLU A 98 -4.34 2.78 12.85
N THR A 99 -3.99 1.64 13.44
CA THR A 99 -4.93 0.52 13.64
C THR A 99 -6.09 0.94 14.54
N MET A 100 -5.82 1.64 15.64
CA MET A 100 -6.86 2.17 16.54
C MET A 100 -7.78 3.17 15.84
N VAL A 101 -7.27 4.00 14.93
CA VAL A 101 -8.10 4.91 14.12
C VAL A 101 -9.03 4.12 13.22
N GLN A 102 -8.55 3.07 12.55
CA GLN A 102 -9.38 2.22 11.68
C GLN A 102 -10.45 1.48 12.48
N ILE A 103 -10.12 0.96 13.66
CA ILE A 103 -11.07 0.34 14.61
C ILE A 103 -12.15 1.35 15.00
N LYS A 104 -11.75 2.57 15.40
CA LYS A 104 -12.69 3.60 15.86
C LYS A 104 -13.60 4.12 14.76
N VAL A 105 -13.08 4.22 13.54
CA VAL A 105 -13.87 4.54 12.33
C VAL A 105 -14.80 3.37 11.96
N GLY A 106 -14.40 2.13 12.26
CA GLY A 106 -15.11 0.92 11.87
C GLY A 106 -14.87 0.53 10.41
N TYR A 107 -13.84 1.09 9.77
CA TYR A 107 -13.53 0.86 8.36
C TYR A 107 -12.01 0.94 8.11
N PRO A 108 -11.39 -0.09 7.49
CA PRO A 108 -9.95 -0.12 7.24
C PRO A 108 -9.56 0.68 5.99
N PHE A 109 -9.58 2.01 6.10
CA PHE A 109 -9.33 2.91 4.97
C PHE A 109 -7.84 3.08 4.58
N GLY A 110 -6.93 2.38 5.26
CA GLY A 110 -5.49 2.55 5.06
C GLY A 110 -4.97 3.86 5.63
N CYS A 111 -5.24 4.12 6.92
CA CYS A 111 -4.72 5.28 7.64
C CYS A 111 -3.18 5.32 7.51
N ASP A 112 -2.63 6.45 7.05
CA ASP A 112 -1.20 6.60 6.77
C ASP A 112 -0.69 7.85 7.51
N LEU A 113 -0.01 7.64 8.63
CA LEU A 113 0.47 8.68 9.55
C LEU A 113 2.00 8.82 9.50
N SER A 114 2.51 10.02 9.75
CA SER A 114 3.93 10.33 9.57
C SER A 114 4.82 9.90 10.74
N GLU A 115 5.47 8.72 10.66
CA GLU A 115 6.47 8.32 11.65
C GLU A 115 7.65 9.28 11.72
N ALA A 116 8.01 9.90 10.58
CA ALA A 116 9.07 10.90 10.54
C ALA A 116 8.71 12.12 11.38
N HIS A 117 7.48 12.64 11.24
CA HIS A 117 7.02 13.75 12.05
C HIS A 117 7.08 13.41 13.54
N LEU A 118 6.54 12.26 13.94
CA LEU A 118 6.58 11.83 15.34
C LEU A 118 8.03 11.74 15.83
N PHE A 119 8.91 11.04 15.10
CA PHE A 119 10.30 10.83 15.47
C PHE A 119 11.07 12.14 15.65
N PHE A 120 11.01 13.03 14.67
CA PHE A 120 11.82 14.24 14.72
C PHE A 120 11.25 15.28 15.70
N PHE A 121 9.93 15.39 15.84
CA PHE A 121 9.32 16.43 16.67
C PHE A 121 9.19 16.05 18.15
N SER A 122 9.23 14.75 18.47
CA SER A 122 9.33 14.28 19.86
C SER A 122 10.76 14.33 20.42
N GLY A 123 11.75 14.65 19.59
CA GLY A 123 13.16 14.75 19.98
C GLY A 123 14.02 13.52 19.64
N GLY A 124 13.60 12.71 18.67
CA GLY A 124 14.39 11.59 18.15
C GLY A 124 15.73 12.02 17.55
N ASN A 125 16.69 11.11 17.63
CA ASN A 125 18.07 11.30 17.21
C ASN A 125 18.49 10.22 16.23
N ILE A 126 19.07 10.63 15.11
CA ILE A 126 19.45 9.74 14.01
C ILE A 126 20.56 8.74 14.35
N ASP A 127 21.31 8.96 15.45
CA ASP A 127 22.41 8.09 15.87
C ASP A 127 21.94 6.99 16.85
N TRP A 128 20.90 7.26 17.66
CA TRP A 128 20.51 6.36 18.76
C TRP A 128 19.02 6.13 18.96
N GLY A 129 18.15 6.86 18.25
CA GLY A 129 16.70 6.68 18.26
C GLY A 129 15.93 7.69 19.08
N SER A 130 14.75 7.32 19.58
CA SER A 130 13.89 8.18 20.43
C SER A 130 13.57 7.51 21.76
N TYR A 131 13.01 8.29 22.69
CA TYR A 131 12.46 7.75 23.93
C TYR A 131 10.94 7.61 23.77
N PRO A 132 10.37 6.39 23.80
CA PRO A 132 8.93 6.19 23.62
C PRO A 132 8.07 6.99 24.60
N GLU A 133 8.57 7.29 25.79
CA GLU A 133 7.88 8.12 26.78
C GLU A 133 7.77 9.58 26.33
N ASN A 134 8.72 10.08 25.54
CA ASN A 134 8.63 11.40 24.91
C ASN A 134 7.71 11.35 23.68
N ASP A 135 7.81 10.28 22.88
CA ASP A 135 6.97 10.07 21.70
C ASP A 135 5.48 10.02 22.10
N THR A 136 5.15 9.27 23.15
CA THR A 136 3.79 9.16 23.68
C THR A 136 3.30 10.44 24.35
N LYS A 137 4.17 11.21 25.02
CA LYS A 137 3.81 12.57 25.49
C LYS A 137 3.50 13.50 24.32
N PHE A 138 4.29 13.44 23.26
CA PHE A 138 4.07 14.22 22.05
C PHE A 138 2.75 13.83 21.34
N LEU A 139 2.47 12.53 21.23
CA LEU A 139 1.20 12.02 20.70
C LEU A 139 -0.01 12.53 21.50
N LYS A 140 0.11 12.64 22.82
CA LYS A 140 -0.94 13.17 23.69
C LYS A 140 -1.11 14.69 23.52
N GLU A 141 -0.02 15.45 23.51
CA GLU A 141 -0.06 16.92 23.50
C GLU A 141 -0.34 17.49 22.10
N TYR A 142 0.36 17.00 21.08
CA TYR A 142 0.37 17.54 19.73
C TYR A 142 -0.24 16.60 18.70
N GLY A 143 -0.05 15.29 18.86
CA GLY A 143 -0.48 14.28 17.91
C GLY A 143 0.45 14.13 16.71
N ILE A 144 0.08 13.21 15.83
CA ILE A 144 0.80 12.84 14.61
C ILE A 144 -0.07 13.18 13.38
N PRO A 145 0.45 13.93 12.38
CA PRO A 145 -0.28 14.22 11.17
C PRO A 145 -0.22 13.04 10.18
N ASP A 146 -1.02 13.12 9.12
CA ASP A 146 -0.92 12.17 8.00
C ASP A 146 0.45 12.23 7.30
N GLU A 147 0.83 11.13 6.64
CA GLU A 147 2.12 10.94 5.97
C GLU A 147 2.43 12.03 4.94
N ALA A 148 1.41 12.57 4.26
CA ALA A 148 1.61 13.61 3.25
C ALA A 148 2.08 14.95 3.87
N CYS A 149 1.88 15.17 5.17
CA CYS A 149 2.47 16.32 5.86
C CYS A 149 3.99 16.26 5.91
N TRP A 150 4.55 15.06 6.09
CA TRP A 150 5.99 14.83 6.08
C TRP A 150 6.34 13.38 5.79
N PRO A 151 6.61 13.05 4.52
CA PRO A 151 6.91 11.69 4.16
C PRO A 151 8.18 11.17 4.80
N TYR A 152 8.23 9.88 5.10
CA TYR A 152 9.40 9.25 5.68
C TYR A 152 10.62 9.36 4.74
N PRO A 153 11.70 10.05 5.14
CA PRO A 153 12.72 10.46 4.18
C PRO A 153 13.68 9.32 3.85
N SER A 154 13.86 9.02 2.56
CA SER A 154 14.89 8.05 2.13
C SER A 154 16.33 8.49 2.43
N ASN A 155 16.55 9.79 2.65
CA ASN A 155 17.84 10.40 3.04
C ASN A 155 17.62 11.75 3.76
N LEU A 156 18.38 12.03 4.82
CA LEU A 156 18.28 13.25 5.64
C LEU A 156 18.50 14.53 4.84
N TYR A 157 19.32 14.47 3.79
CA TYR A 157 19.56 15.63 2.92
C TYR A 157 18.35 16.01 2.05
N GLN A 158 17.30 15.18 2.01
CA GLN A 158 16.11 15.47 1.22
C GLN A 158 15.11 16.39 1.94
N TYR A 159 15.10 16.47 3.28
CA TYR A 159 14.07 17.19 4.03
C TYR A 159 14.57 17.77 5.36
N PRO A 160 14.99 19.05 5.42
CA PRO A 160 15.22 19.73 6.70
C PRO A 160 13.93 19.82 7.52
N LEU A 161 14.06 19.96 8.86
CA LEU A 161 12.92 19.95 9.79
C LEU A 161 11.83 21.02 9.53
N ASN A 162 12.12 21.99 8.67
CA ASN A 162 11.24 23.08 8.28
C ASN A 162 10.40 22.79 7.00
N THR A 163 10.39 21.55 6.53
CA THR A 163 9.66 21.14 5.30
C THR A 163 8.27 20.55 5.56
N THR A 164 7.85 20.46 6.82
CA THR A 164 6.48 20.09 7.19
C THR A 164 5.44 20.98 6.53
N SER A 165 4.30 20.41 6.16
CA SER A 165 3.12 21.19 5.77
C SER A 165 2.76 22.22 6.87
N PRO A 166 2.61 23.53 6.56
CA PRO A 166 2.39 24.57 7.57
C PRO A 166 1.16 24.38 8.46
N ASP A 167 0.20 23.60 7.99
CA ASP A 167 -1.10 23.31 8.61
C ASP A 167 -1.16 21.93 9.29
N TRP A 168 -0.02 21.24 9.47
CA TRP A 168 0.04 19.91 10.08
C TRP A 168 -0.70 19.81 11.42
N LYS A 169 -0.70 20.88 12.22
CA LYS A 169 -1.40 20.95 13.52
C LYS A 169 -2.90 20.76 13.43
N ASN A 170 -3.50 21.04 12.27
CA ASN A 170 -4.93 20.85 12.02
C ASN A 170 -5.26 19.47 11.46
N ARG A 171 -4.25 18.60 11.31
CA ARG A 171 -4.36 17.29 10.64
C ARG A 171 -3.92 16.15 11.56
N THR A 172 -3.82 16.40 12.87
CA THR A 172 -3.24 15.44 13.80
C THR A 172 -4.27 14.50 14.42
N VAL A 173 -3.85 13.25 14.53
CA VAL A 173 -4.42 12.24 15.40
C VAL A 173 -3.66 12.25 16.73
N LYS A 174 -4.39 12.23 17.84
CA LYS A 174 -3.87 12.24 19.21
C LYS A 174 -4.30 10.99 19.95
N ILE A 175 -3.56 10.66 20.99
CA ILE A 175 -3.99 9.71 22.01
C ILE A 175 -4.54 10.45 23.23
N THR A 176 -5.55 9.90 23.89
CA THR A 176 -6.11 10.48 25.12
C THR A 176 -5.11 10.40 26.28
N ASP A 177 -4.56 9.21 26.51
CA ASP A 177 -3.49 8.92 27.45
C ASP A 177 -2.79 7.60 27.11
N TRP A 178 -1.71 7.30 27.83
CA TRP A 178 -0.95 6.06 27.71
C TRP A 178 -0.49 5.53 29.06
N TYR A 179 -0.26 4.22 29.19
CA TYR A 179 0.25 3.58 30.41
C TYR A 179 1.15 2.41 30.06
N TYR A 180 1.94 1.92 31.01
CA TYR A 180 2.53 0.59 30.92
C TYR A 180 1.51 -0.46 31.38
N LEU A 181 1.47 -1.56 30.66
CA LEU A 181 0.75 -2.75 31.09
C LEU A 181 1.53 -3.52 32.16
N ALA A 182 0.81 -4.31 32.94
CA ALA A 182 1.43 -5.37 33.72
C ALA A 182 2.15 -6.34 32.75
N GLU A 183 3.36 -6.79 33.13
CA GLU A 183 4.21 -7.68 32.32
C GLU A 183 3.68 -9.13 32.32
N THR A 184 2.42 -9.31 31.89
CA THR A 184 1.72 -10.59 31.84
C THR A 184 1.01 -10.75 30.50
N GLN A 185 0.96 -11.98 29.99
CA GLN A 185 0.24 -12.30 28.76
C GLN A 185 -1.24 -11.91 28.85
N GLU A 186 -1.88 -12.13 30.00
CA GLU A 186 -3.29 -11.82 30.22
C GLU A 186 -3.58 -10.31 30.10
N ALA A 187 -2.73 -9.45 30.67
CA ALA A 187 -2.89 -8.00 30.53
C ALA A 187 -2.68 -7.52 29.09
N ILE A 188 -1.69 -8.07 28.38
CA ILE A 188 -1.43 -7.74 26.97
C ILE A 188 -2.59 -8.21 26.08
N LYS A 189 -3.08 -9.44 26.26
CA LYS A 189 -4.24 -9.98 25.53
C LYS A 189 -5.51 -9.18 25.80
N THR A 190 -5.73 -8.79 27.05
CA THR A 190 -6.87 -7.96 27.43
C THR A 190 -6.80 -6.62 26.70
N ALA A 191 -5.67 -5.91 26.79
CA ALA A 191 -5.45 -4.65 26.07
C ALA A 191 -5.64 -4.77 24.55
N LEU A 192 -5.10 -5.84 23.96
CA LEU A 192 -5.23 -6.11 22.53
C LEU A 192 -6.68 -6.15 22.07
N ILE A 193 -7.54 -6.78 22.87
CA ILE A 193 -8.96 -6.99 22.54
C ILE A 193 -9.81 -5.77 22.89
N THR A 194 -9.58 -5.14 24.04
CA THR A 194 -10.46 -4.07 24.52
C THR A 194 -10.12 -2.69 23.95
N ASN A 195 -8.90 -2.50 23.43
CA ASN A 195 -8.42 -1.18 23.03
C ASN A 195 -7.70 -1.15 21.68
N GLY A 196 -6.88 -2.16 21.38
CA GLY A 196 -6.14 -2.23 20.12
C GLY A 196 -4.69 -2.69 20.29
N PRO A 197 -3.86 -2.58 19.23
CA PRO A 197 -2.49 -3.07 19.24
C PRO A 197 -1.61 -2.55 20.37
N VAL A 198 -0.61 -3.35 20.74
CA VAL A 198 0.26 -3.08 21.89
C VAL A 198 1.70 -2.84 21.41
N PRO A 199 2.16 -1.57 21.35
CA PRO A 199 3.56 -1.25 21.16
C PRO A 199 4.40 -1.80 22.31
N THR A 200 5.53 -2.40 22.00
CA THR A 200 6.42 -3.02 22.99
C THR A 200 7.85 -3.01 22.48
N TYR A 201 8.80 -3.47 23.29
CA TYR A 201 10.16 -3.74 22.83
C TYR A 201 10.52 -5.21 23.03
N PHE A 202 11.53 -5.67 22.32
CA PHE A 202 12.26 -6.89 22.64
C PHE A 202 13.75 -6.72 22.36
N LEU A 203 14.55 -7.65 22.85
CA LEU A 203 15.97 -7.71 22.55
C LEU A 203 16.21 -8.48 21.26
N VAL A 204 16.85 -7.82 20.29
CA VAL A 204 17.28 -8.46 19.05
C VAL A 204 18.62 -9.16 19.28
N TYR A 205 18.71 -10.43 18.87
CA TYR A 205 19.92 -11.23 18.87
C TYR A 205 20.41 -11.50 17.44
N ASP A 206 21.65 -11.97 17.29
CA ASP A 206 22.21 -12.33 15.97
C ASP A 206 21.36 -13.32 15.18
N ASP A 207 20.74 -14.28 15.87
CA ASP A 207 19.92 -15.31 15.25
C ASP A 207 18.60 -14.77 14.72
N PHE A 208 17.99 -13.78 15.38
CA PHE A 208 16.78 -13.11 14.89
C PHE A 208 16.98 -12.47 13.52
N LEU A 209 18.14 -11.84 13.29
CA LEU A 209 18.48 -11.24 11.99
C LEU A 209 18.52 -12.26 10.85
N LYS A 210 18.71 -13.54 11.19
CA LYS A 210 18.75 -14.66 10.25
C LYS A 210 17.48 -15.51 10.26
N HIS A 211 16.56 -15.27 11.20
CA HIS A 211 15.26 -15.94 11.26
C HIS A 211 14.45 -15.59 10.01
N LYS A 212 13.82 -16.59 9.38
CA LYS A 212 13.11 -16.44 8.10
C LYS A 212 11.66 -16.85 8.14
N ASP A 213 11.31 -17.82 8.99
CA ASP A 213 9.98 -18.40 9.05
C ASP A 213 9.71 -19.12 10.37
N GLY A 214 8.42 -19.31 10.68
CA GLY A 214 7.99 -19.97 11.90
C GLY A 214 8.07 -19.09 13.16
N ILE A 215 7.92 -19.73 14.31
CA ILE A 215 7.88 -19.04 15.62
C ILE A 215 9.31 -18.87 16.12
N TYR A 216 9.75 -17.62 16.24
CA TYR A 216 11.06 -17.29 16.76
C TYR A 216 11.17 -17.63 18.24
N GLN A 217 12.27 -18.30 18.58
CA GLN A 217 12.76 -18.54 19.93
C GLN A 217 14.27 -18.34 19.88
N HIS A 218 14.83 -17.61 20.85
CA HIS A 218 16.26 -17.35 20.84
C HIS A 218 17.04 -18.64 21.13
N VAL A 219 18.09 -18.89 20.33
CA VAL A 219 18.96 -20.09 20.44
C VAL A 219 20.42 -19.70 20.58
N TRP A 220 20.90 -18.70 19.82
CA TRP A 220 22.33 -18.35 19.80
C TRP A 220 22.59 -16.89 19.41
N GLY A 221 23.80 -16.41 19.72
CA GLY A 221 24.25 -15.09 19.31
C GLY A 221 24.20 -14.04 20.40
N LYS A 222 24.82 -12.88 20.14
CA LYS A 222 24.88 -11.78 21.09
C LYS A 222 23.68 -10.86 20.92
N VAL A 223 23.28 -10.20 22.01
CA VAL A 223 22.36 -9.06 21.95
C VAL A 223 22.94 -8.00 21.03
N ARG A 224 22.11 -7.52 20.10
CA ARG A 224 22.39 -6.41 19.18
C ARG A 224 21.83 -5.10 19.70
N GLY A 225 20.69 -5.15 20.36
CA GLY A 225 20.08 -3.98 20.99
C GLY A 225 18.60 -4.20 21.28
N PRO A 226 17.97 -3.24 21.96
CA PRO A 226 16.52 -3.15 22.00
C PRO A 226 15.97 -2.80 20.61
N HIS A 227 14.78 -3.29 20.30
CA HIS A 227 14.03 -2.93 19.09
C HIS A 227 12.55 -2.86 19.45
N TYR A 228 11.88 -1.80 19.02
CA TYR A 228 10.46 -1.60 19.28
C TYR A 228 9.61 -2.11 18.11
N VAL A 229 8.51 -2.75 18.46
CA VAL A 229 7.60 -3.44 17.55
C VAL A 229 6.18 -3.36 18.10
N CYS A 230 5.19 -3.70 17.29
CA CYS A 230 3.79 -3.65 17.71
C CYS A 230 3.18 -5.06 17.68
N ILE A 231 2.70 -5.54 18.83
CA ILE A 231 1.94 -6.77 18.91
C ILE A 231 0.56 -6.51 18.32
N MET A 232 0.18 -7.27 17.31
CA MET A 232 -1.10 -7.16 16.58
C MET A 232 -2.04 -8.33 16.85
N GLY A 233 -1.53 -9.41 17.45
CA GLY A 233 -2.30 -10.62 17.71
C GLY A 233 -1.51 -11.68 18.47
N TYR A 234 -2.14 -12.81 18.71
CA TYR A 234 -1.57 -13.93 19.45
C TYR A 234 -2.26 -15.26 19.11
N ASN A 235 -1.62 -16.36 19.49
CA ASN A 235 -2.19 -17.70 19.46
C ASN A 235 -1.62 -18.55 20.61
N ASP A 236 -2.49 -19.12 21.43
CA ASP A 236 -2.16 -19.91 22.62
C ASP A 236 -1.64 -21.31 22.31
N ASP A 237 -1.94 -21.84 21.12
CA ASP A 237 -1.42 -23.13 20.66
C ASP A 237 -0.71 -22.97 19.31
N PRO A 238 0.64 -22.99 19.28
CA PRO A 238 1.57 -23.43 20.34
C PRO A 238 2.09 -22.31 21.28
N GLY A 239 1.51 -21.10 21.30
CA GLY A 239 1.89 -20.04 22.25
C GLY A 239 2.87 -19.01 21.67
N TYR A 240 2.35 -18.04 20.91
CA TYR A 240 3.15 -16.98 20.29
C TYR A 240 2.38 -15.66 20.10
N TRP A 241 3.14 -14.56 20.00
CA TRP A 241 2.66 -13.25 19.57
C TRP A 241 2.82 -13.10 18.05
N ILE A 242 1.86 -12.44 17.40
CA ILE A 242 1.93 -11.98 16.01
C ILE A 242 2.32 -10.50 16.04
N VAL A 243 3.42 -10.17 15.38
CA VAL A 243 4.09 -8.88 15.58
C VAL A 243 4.35 -8.21 14.23
N LYS A 244 3.95 -6.93 14.13
CA LYS A 244 4.29 -6.06 13.01
C LYS A 244 5.68 -5.47 13.22
N ASN A 245 6.59 -5.73 12.29
CA ASN A 245 7.94 -5.16 12.29
C ASN A 245 8.02 -3.88 11.42
N SER A 246 9.17 -3.24 11.43
CA SER A 246 9.46 -1.98 10.72
C SER A 246 10.67 -2.11 9.78
N TRP A 247 10.97 -3.31 9.28
CA TRP A 247 12.13 -3.58 8.39
C TRP A 247 11.74 -3.81 6.92
N GLY A 248 10.52 -3.40 6.56
CA GLY A 248 9.95 -3.56 5.23
C GLY A 248 9.45 -4.97 4.93
N GLU A 249 8.65 -5.08 3.87
CA GLU A 249 7.99 -6.32 3.45
C GLU A 249 8.98 -7.42 3.02
N GLY A 250 10.20 -7.06 2.62
CA GLY A 250 11.22 -8.05 2.23
C GLY A 250 11.77 -8.90 3.40
N TYR A 251 11.35 -8.64 4.64
CA TYR A 251 11.80 -9.36 5.83
C TYR A 251 10.76 -10.40 6.30
N GLN A 252 11.17 -11.67 6.37
CA GLN A 252 10.32 -12.79 6.81
C GLN A 252 9.00 -12.90 6.02
N ASP A 253 7.86 -12.88 6.72
CA ASP A 253 6.50 -13.09 6.23
C ASP A 253 5.88 -11.74 5.87
N ASP A 254 6.34 -11.14 4.77
CA ASP A 254 5.93 -9.79 4.31
C ASP A 254 6.09 -8.70 5.40
N GLY A 255 7.16 -8.80 6.19
CA GLY A 255 7.49 -7.86 7.26
C GLY A 255 6.90 -8.21 8.64
N TRP A 256 6.13 -9.31 8.72
CA TRP A 256 5.58 -9.84 9.96
C TRP A 256 6.48 -10.92 10.55
N PHE A 257 6.38 -11.12 11.86
CA PHE A 257 7.01 -12.27 12.51
C PHE A 257 6.18 -12.80 13.69
N LYS A 258 6.46 -14.06 14.05
CA LYS A 258 5.89 -14.72 15.22
C LYS A 258 7.00 -14.93 16.23
N ILE A 259 6.76 -14.59 17.50
CA ILE A 259 7.70 -14.80 18.60
C ILE A 259 7.02 -15.52 19.74
N LYS A 260 7.67 -16.54 20.28
CA LYS A 260 7.12 -17.35 21.37
C LYS A 260 6.90 -16.49 22.62
N TYR A 261 5.87 -16.81 23.41
CA TYR A 261 5.61 -16.12 24.66
C TYR A 261 6.81 -16.15 25.62
N GLY A 262 7.01 -15.04 26.33
CA GLY A 262 8.10 -14.83 27.29
C GLY A 262 9.50 -14.62 26.67
N GLU A 263 9.67 -14.78 25.36
CA GLU A 263 10.99 -14.68 24.72
C GLU A 263 11.47 -13.22 24.58
N CYS A 264 12.79 -13.06 24.68
CA CYS A 264 13.51 -11.80 24.43
C CYS A 264 12.98 -10.54 25.14
N GLY A 265 12.18 -10.72 26.20
CA GLY A 265 11.54 -9.61 26.92
C GLY A 265 10.38 -8.93 26.18
N ILE A 266 9.79 -9.57 25.16
CA ILE A 266 8.69 -8.99 24.34
C ILE A 266 7.48 -8.52 25.16
N GLU A 267 7.25 -9.14 26.32
CA GLU A 267 6.14 -8.83 27.25
C GLU A 267 6.50 -7.74 28.28
N LYS A 268 7.68 -7.13 28.16
CA LYS A 268 8.16 -6.09 29.08
C LYS A 268 7.98 -4.71 28.47
N LYS A 269 7.72 -3.72 29.32
CA LYS A 269 7.47 -2.31 28.92
C LYS A 269 6.47 -2.17 27.76
N SER A 270 5.39 -2.94 27.81
CA SER A 270 4.31 -2.85 26.83
C SER A 270 3.45 -1.62 27.09
N PHE A 271 3.19 -0.85 26.04
CA PHE A 271 2.43 0.39 26.08
C PHE A 271 0.96 0.12 25.82
N TYR A 272 0.12 0.71 26.66
CA TYR A 272 -1.32 0.77 26.51
C TYR A 272 -1.71 2.18 26.09
N LEU A 273 -2.27 2.32 24.90
CA LEU A 273 -2.84 3.58 24.42
C LEU A 273 -4.35 3.54 24.68
N THR A 274 -4.87 4.52 25.43
CA THR A 274 -6.25 4.46 25.94
C THR A 274 -7.32 4.61 24.85
N ASP A 275 -7.17 5.63 24.01
CA ASP A 275 -8.11 5.96 22.92
C ASP A 275 -7.42 6.95 21.95
N VAL A 276 -7.95 7.08 20.73
CA VAL A 276 -7.51 8.02 19.70
C VAL A 276 -8.58 9.05 19.36
N TYR A 277 -8.18 10.29 19.09
CA TYR A 277 -9.09 11.38 18.70
C TYR A 277 -8.36 12.41 17.84
N GLY A 278 -9.08 13.41 17.31
CA GLY A 278 -8.50 14.47 16.49
C GLY A 278 -9.07 14.45 15.08
N GLN A 279 -8.25 14.81 14.10
CA GLN A 279 -8.65 14.86 12.70
C GLN A 279 -8.14 13.61 12.00
N PHE A 280 -9.03 12.64 11.78
CA PHE A 280 -8.70 11.41 11.06
C PHE A 280 -8.59 11.71 9.56
N PRO A 281 -7.64 11.12 8.82
CA PRO A 281 -7.44 11.37 7.39
C PRO A 281 -8.47 10.64 6.51
N ILE A 282 -9.75 10.83 6.84
CA ILE A 282 -10.92 10.30 6.14
C ILE A 282 -12.01 11.38 6.08
N ALA A 283 -12.69 11.48 4.95
CA ALA A 283 -13.87 12.31 4.76
C ALA A 283 -15.02 11.49 4.16
N TYR A 284 -16.26 11.88 4.46
CA TYR A 284 -17.47 11.18 4.04
C TYR A 284 -18.24 11.98 2.98
N VAL A 285 -18.86 11.26 2.05
CA VAL A 285 -19.73 11.80 0.98
C VAL A 285 -21.04 11.04 0.96
N ASP A 286 -22.16 11.75 0.89
CA ASP A 286 -23.51 11.19 0.87
C ASP A 286 -24.42 12.12 0.05
N ASP A 287 -25.00 11.63 -1.06
CA ASP A 287 -25.89 12.41 -1.91
C ASP A 287 -27.26 12.67 -1.25
N ASP A 288 -27.61 11.92 -0.20
CA ASP A 288 -28.81 12.16 0.61
C ASP A 288 -28.65 13.32 1.61
N ASN A 289 -27.41 13.78 1.86
CA ASN A 289 -27.15 14.87 2.81
C ASN A 289 -27.50 16.26 2.26
N THR A 290 -28.79 16.53 2.11
CA THR A 290 -29.33 17.75 1.48
C THR A 290 -29.25 19.00 2.35
N ALA A 291 -28.89 18.90 3.64
CA ALA A 291 -28.84 20.01 4.58
C ALA A 291 -27.47 20.11 5.27
N GLY A 292 -26.83 21.28 5.16
CA GLY A 292 -25.52 21.51 5.79
C GLY A 292 -25.58 21.54 7.33
N PRO A 293 -24.42 21.60 7.99
CA PRO A 293 -23.09 21.82 7.40
C PRO A 293 -22.57 20.62 6.58
N TRP A 294 -21.70 20.88 5.60
CA TRP A 294 -21.00 19.87 4.81
C TRP A 294 -19.51 19.99 5.10
N ASN A 295 -19.07 19.34 6.18
CA ASN A 295 -17.69 19.44 6.65
C ASN A 295 -16.89 18.14 6.44
N GLY A 296 -17.50 17.13 5.82
CA GLY A 296 -16.87 15.87 5.52
C GLY A 296 -16.77 14.91 6.71
N SER A 297 -17.30 15.25 7.88
CA SER A 297 -17.45 14.29 8.98
C SER A 297 -18.55 13.27 8.68
N LYS A 298 -18.59 12.18 9.45
CA LYS A 298 -19.61 11.14 9.30
C LYS A 298 -21.03 11.67 9.55
N GLU A 299 -21.16 12.61 10.48
CA GLU A 299 -22.43 13.26 10.83
C GLU A 299 -22.85 14.33 9.81
N TYR A 300 -21.89 14.90 9.08
CA TYR A 300 -22.08 16.03 8.17
C TYR A 300 -21.26 15.83 6.88
N PRO A 301 -21.55 14.77 6.10
CA PRO A 301 -20.79 14.41 4.90
C PRO A 301 -20.92 15.48 3.80
N TYR A 302 -19.97 15.50 2.86
CA TYR A 302 -20.11 16.30 1.64
C TYR A 302 -21.21 15.75 0.74
N GLN A 303 -21.79 16.58 -0.12
CA GLN A 303 -22.85 16.15 -1.04
C GLN A 303 -22.31 15.48 -2.31
N THR A 304 -21.12 15.89 -2.76
CA THR A 304 -20.53 15.46 -4.03
C THR A 304 -19.10 14.99 -3.81
N ILE A 305 -18.64 14.04 -4.63
CA ILE A 305 -17.27 13.53 -4.53
C ILE A 305 -16.30 14.64 -4.91
N GLN A 306 -16.64 15.47 -5.91
CA GLN A 306 -15.79 16.59 -6.31
C GLN A 306 -15.59 17.62 -5.19
N GLU A 307 -16.63 17.92 -4.40
CA GLU A 307 -16.51 18.81 -3.23
C GLU A 307 -15.56 18.22 -2.18
N ALA A 308 -15.67 16.92 -1.89
CA ALA A 308 -14.75 16.26 -0.97
C ALA A 308 -13.30 16.36 -1.46
N ILE A 309 -13.02 16.02 -2.73
CA ILE A 309 -11.69 16.14 -3.34
C ILE A 309 -11.12 17.57 -3.19
N ASN A 310 -11.96 18.59 -3.37
CA ASN A 310 -11.55 19.98 -3.27
C ASN A 310 -11.13 20.38 -1.86
N ASN A 311 -11.81 19.84 -0.84
CA ASN A 311 -11.64 20.24 0.56
C ASN A 311 -10.66 19.38 1.36
N VAL A 312 -10.43 18.11 0.98
CA VAL A 312 -9.48 17.24 1.70
C VAL A 312 -8.02 17.52 1.36
N TYR A 313 -7.12 17.05 2.21
CA TYR A 313 -5.68 17.07 1.98
C TYR A 313 -5.21 15.87 1.16
N PRO A 314 -4.07 15.97 0.45
CA PRO A 314 -3.41 14.78 -0.10
C PRO A 314 -3.15 13.74 0.99
N GLY A 315 -3.28 12.46 0.67
CA GLY A 315 -3.17 11.33 1.59
C GLY A 315 -4.50 10.91 2.23
N TYR A 316 -5.55 11.74 2.14
CA TYR A 316 -6.85 11.40 2.73
C TYR A 316 -7.57 10.32 1.93
N THR A 317 -8.44 9.59 2.63
CA THR A 317 -9.46 8.74 2.03
C THR A 317 -10.80 9.45 1.98
N ILE A 318 -11.50 9.32 0.86
CA ILE A 318 -12.86 9.82 0.66
C ILE A 318 -13.77 8.60 0.60
N TYR A 319 -14.56 8.39 1.63
CA TYR A 319 -15.54 7.31 1.72
C TYR A 319 -16.90 7.80 1.22
N VAL A 320 -17.42 7.15 0.18
CA VAL A 320 -18.62 7.55 -0.53
C VAL A 320 -19.73 6.55 -0.25
N MET A 321 -20.79 7.02 0.39
CA MET A 321 -21.94 6.20 0.76
C MET A 321 -22.75 5.78 -0.48
N ASN A 322 -23.64 4.80 -0.29
CA ASN A 322 -24.51 4.31 -1.36
C ASN A 322 -25.39 5.44 -1.94
N GLY A 323 -25.38 5.59 -3.26
CA GLY A 323 -25.97 6.76 -3.91
C GLY A 323 -25.70 6.82 -5.41
N THR A 324 -26.34 7.76 -6.11
CA THR A 324 -26.04 8.05 -7.52
C THR A 324 -25.53 9.47 -7.70
N TYR A 325 -24.22 9.58 -7.81
CA TYR A 325 -23.49 10.81 -7.99
C TYR A 325 -23.43 11.16 -9.48
N ASN A 326 -24.25 12.14 -9.89
CA ASN A 326 -24.33 12.62 -11.27
C ASN A 326 -23.28 13.71 -11.50
N GLU A 327 -22.04 13.31 -11.74
CA GLU A 327 -20.89 14.21 -11.86
C GLU A 327 -19.80 13.66 -12.78
N ASN A 328 -18.96 14.57 -13.26
CA ASN A 328 -17.70 14.26 -13.92
C ASN A 328 -16.58 14.74 -13.00
N ILE A 329 -15.87 13.81 -12.35
CA ILE A 329 -14.90 14.14 -11.29
C ILE A 329 -13.47 14.28 -11.83
N ILE A 330 -12.74 15.22 -11.26
CA ILE A 330 -11.32 15.48 -11.52
C ILE A 330 -10.54 15.28 -10.22
N VAL A 331 -9.76 14.20 -10.18
CA VAL A 331 -8.87 13.87 -9.06
C VAL A 331 -7.52 14.53 -9.31
N ASN A 332 -7.30 15.67 -8.67
CA ASN A 332 -6.11 16.52 -8.81
C ASN A 332 -5.20 16.54 -7.57
N LYS A 333 -5.45 15.63 -6.62
CA LYS A 333 -4.64 15.34 -5.43
C LYS A 333 -4.46 13.84 -5.30
N THR A 334 -3.41 13.40 -4.62
CA THR A 334 -3.21 11.99 -4.25
C THR A 334 -4.18 11.67 -3.12
N VAL A 335 -5.24 10.92 -3.40
CA VAL A 335 -6.29 10.53 -2.44
C VAL A 335 -6.77 9.12 -2.76
N ASN A 336 -7.32 8.43 -1.77
CA ASN A 336 -8.11 7.22 -1.98
C ASN A 336 -9.59 7.61 -2.07
N ILE A 337 -10.33 7.00 -2.98
CA ILE A 337 -11.77 7.21 -3.15
C ILE A 337 -12.41 5.84 -3.14
N ASP A 338 -13.20 5.56 -2.09
CA ASP A 338 -13.78 4.25 -1.83
C ASP A 338 -15.30 4.37 -1.75
N GLY A 339 -15.99 3.66 -2.63
CA GLY A 339 -17.43 3.50 -2.59
C GLY A 339 -17.82 2.37 -1.64
N GLU A 340 -18.90 2.60 -0.88
CA GLU A 340 -19.43 1.66 0.11
C GLU A 340 -19.77 0.29 -0.50
N ASP A 341 -20.46 0.27 -1.64
CA ASP A 341 -20.76 -0.96 -2.38
C ASP A 341 -20.80 -0.69 -3.89
N LYS A 342 -19.92 -1.36 -4.64
CA LYS A 342 -19.82 -1.23 -6.10
C LYS A 342 -21.12 -1.45 -6.87
N PHE A 343 -22.10 -2.16 -6.32
CA PHE A 343 -23.37 -2.41 -6.99
C PHE A 343 -24.35 -1.25 -6.89
N ILE A 344 -24.19 -0.36 -5.91
CA ILE A 344 -25.16 0.69 -5.56
C ILE A 344 -24.54 2.08 -5.38
N THR A 345 -23.24 2.20 -5.09
CA THR A 345 -22.48 3.46 -5.17
C THR A 345 -22.10 3.74 -6.62
N ILE A 346 -22.78 4.70 -7.25
CA ILE A 346 -22.71 4.95 -8.70
C ILE A 346 -22.14 6.33 -8.99
N ILE A 347 -21.14 6.42 -9.85
CA ILE A 347 -20.72 7.66 -10.51
C ILE A 347 -21.25 7.63 -11.95
N ASP A 348 -22.16 8.56 -12.27
CA ASP A 348 -22.82 8.67 -13.57
C ASP A 348 -22.37 9.95 -14.29
N GLY A 349 -21.63 9.79 -15.40
CA GLY A 349 -21.13 10.93 -16.18
C GLY A 349 -22.15 11.59 -17.11
N GLY A 350 -23.41 11.16 -17.08
CA GLY A 350 -24.50 11.82 -17.81
C GLY A 350 -24.37 11.79 -19.34
N ASN A 351 -23.59 10.85 -19.89
CA ASN A 351 -23.21 10.75 -21.30
C ASN A 351 -22.35 11.92 -21.81
N THR A 352 -21.59 12.57 -20.92
CA THR A 352 -20.69 13.68 -21.28
C THR A 352 -19.30 13.46 -20.72
N GLY A 353 -18.28 13.92 -21.45
CA GLY A 353 -16.89 13.92 -20.97
C GLY A 353 -16.36 12.56 -20.52
N ASP A 354 -15.36 12.60 -19.65
CA ASP A 354 -14.87 11.45 -18.89
C ASP A 354 -15.59 11.41 -17.55
N VAL A 355 -15.97 10.22 -17.05
CA VAL A 355 -16.67 10.13 -15.76
C VAL A 355 -15.70 10.45 -14.62
N VAL A 356 -14.51 9.82 -14.65
CA VAL A 356 -13.44 10.07 -13.70
C VAL A 356 -12.13 10.39 -14.41
N THR A 357 -11.53 11.55 -14.08
CA THR A 357 -10.23 11.98 -14.60
C THR A 357 -9.19 12.06 -13.49
N ILE A 358 -8.13 11.27 -13.59
CA ILE A 358 -7.04 11.21 -12.62
C ILE A 358 -5.83 11.96 -13.17
N SER A 359 -5.43 13.03 -12.49
CA SER A 359 -4.34 13.93 -12.91
C SER A 359 -3.15 13.95 -11.95
N LYS A 360 -3.17 13.11 -10.91
CA LYS A 360 -2.08 12.95 -9.95
C LYS A 360 -1.68 11.50 -9.73
N PRO A 361 -0.41 11.24 -9.38
CA PRO A 361 0.03 9.90 -9.02
C PRO A 361 -0.59 9.40 -7.72
N GLY A 362 -0.62 8.08 -7.55
CA GLY A 362 -0.90 7.42 -6.28
C GLY A 362 -2.37 7.45 -5.87
N VAL A 363 -3.27 7.76 -6.80
CA VAL A 363 -4.72 7.75 -6.54
C VAL A 363 -5.23 6.31 -6.51
N ARG A 364 -6.13 6.02 -5.58
CA ARG A 364 -6.87 4.75 -5.52
C ARG A 364 -8.35 4.99 -5.73
N ILE A 365 -8.98 4.14 -6.53
CA ILE A 365 -10.44 4.16 -6.75
C ILE A 365 -10.98 2.75 -6.60
N SER A 366 -11.91 2.56 -5.68
CA SER A 366 -12.54 1.26 -5.46
C SER A 366 -14.01 1.35 -5.06
N GLY A 367 -14.76 0.26 -5.28
CA GLY A 367 -16.13 0.17 -4.75
C GLY A 367 -17.20 0.94 -5.51
N PHE A 368 -17.01 1.26 -6.80
CA PHE A 368 -17.99 2.01 -7.59
C PHE A 368 -18.57 1.22 -8.77
N THR A 369 -19.80 1.54 -9.15
CA THR A 369 -20.23 1.46 -10.56
C THR A 369 -19.92 2.80 -11.25
N ILE A 370 -19.11 2.79 -12.30
CA ILE A 370 -18.72 3.98 -13.07
C ILE A 370 -19.27 3.87 -14.49
N LYS A 371 -20.17 4.78 -14.87
CA LYS A 371 -20.95 4.63 -16.11
C LYS A 371 -21.25 5.92 -16.87
N ASN A 372 -21.65 5.72 -18.12
CA ASN A 372 -22.18 6.74 -19.02
C ASN A 372 -21.20 7.89 -19.31
N SER A 373 -19.97 7.58 -19.72
CA SER A 373 -19.08 8.59 -20.32
C SER A 373 -19.68 9.18 -21.60
N GLY A 374 -19.10 10.30 -22.05
CA GLY A 374 -19.28 10.80 -23.41
C GLY A 374 -18.92 9.77 -24.49
N LYS A 375 -19.35 10.07 -25.73
CA LYS A 375 -19.14 9.21 -26.92
C LYS A 375 -18.12 9.80 -27.91
N LEU A 376 -17.45 10.91 -27.56
CA LEU A 376 -16.34 11.39 -28.37
C LEU A 376 -15.17 10.42 -28.24
N TYR A 377 -14.32 10.39 -29.28
CA TYR A 377 -13.13 9.57 -29.27
C TYR A 377 -12.32 9.80 -28.00
N PHE A 378 -11.98 8.68 -27.34
CA PHE A 378 -11.21 8.62 -26.10
C PHE A 378 -11.94 9.10 -24.85
N ASN A 379 -13.24 9.34 -24.87
CA ASN A 379 -13.97 9.47 -23.61
C ASN A 379 -13.93 8.15 -22.83
N ALA A 380 -13.83 8.23 -21.52
CA ALA A 380 -13.70 7.04 -20.69
C ALA A 380 -14.53 7.09 -19.41
N GLY A 381 -14.84 5.91 -18.88
CA GLY A 381 -15.31 5.75 -17.51
C GLY A 381 -14.24 6.25 -16.54
N VAL A 382 -13.02 5.73 -16.65
CA VAL A 382 -11.88 6.24 -15.87
C VAL A 382 -10.71 6.52 -16.81
N LYS A 383 -10.11 7.70 -16.68
CA LYS A 383 -8.98 8.16 -17.50
C LYS A 383 -7.83 8.65 -16.62
N THR A 384 -6.60 8.21 -16.90
CA THR A 384 -5.38 8.81 -16.32
C THR A 384 -4.77 9.83 -17.28
N LEU A 385 -4.33 10.97 -16.75
CA LEU A 385 -3.72 12.08 -17.49
C LEU A 385 -2.43 12.57 -16.80
N THR A 386 -1.62 11.65 -16.27
CA THR A 386 -0.40 11.98 -15.55
C THR A 386 0.80 11.22 -16.11
N LEU A 387 1.95 11.90 -16.14
CA LEU A 387 3.24 11.32 -16.59
C LEU A 387 3.80 10.29 -15.61
N LYS A 388 3.32 10.32 -14.36
CA LYS A 388 3.61 9.34 -13.30
C LYS A 388 2.28 9.01 -12.65
N SER A 389 1.81 7.78 -12.78
CA SER A 389 0.42 7.46 -12.41
C SER A 389 0.32 6.65 -11.13
N ASN A 390 0.99 5.51 -11.03
CA ASN A 390 0.93 4.60 -9.90
C ASN A 390 -0.50 4.45 -9.32
N THR A 391 -1.51 4.41 -10.20
CA THR A 391 -2.92 4.42 -9.81
C THR A 391 -3.37 3.00 -9.53
N ILE A 392 -4.19 2.81 -8.49
CA ILE A 392 -4.85 1.53 -8.25
C ILE A 392 -6.34 1.69 -8.54
N ILE A 393 -6.85 0.90 -9.47
CA ILE A 393 -8.26 0.87 -9.84
C ILE A 393 -8.74 -0.54 -9.57
N SER A 394 -9.54 -0.73 -8.53
CA SER A 394 -9.87 -2.06 -8.04
C SER A 394 -11.31 -2.23 -7.59
N ASN A 395 -11.86 -3.43 -7.77
CA ASN A 395 -13.20 -3.77 -7.28
C ASN A 395 -14.32 -2.83 -7.76
N ASN A 396 -14.23 -2.33 -8.99
CA ASN A 396 -15.27 -1.49 -9.61
C ASN A 396 -16.07 -2.24 -10.68
N ILE A 397 -17.25 -1.74 -11.00
CA ILE A 397 -18.01 -2.08 -12.21
C ILE A 397 -17.92 -0.91 -13.18
N ILE A 398 -17.21 -1.07 -14.29
CA ILE A 398 -17.00 0.00 -15.28
C ILE A 398 -17.79 -0.34 -16.55
N GLN A 399 -18.87 0.40 -16.81
CA GLN A 399 -19.83 0.02 -17.85
C GLN A 399 -20.48 1.15 -18.64
N ASN A 400 -20.95 0.83 -19.85
CA ASN A 400 -21.68 1.74 -20.74
C ASN A 400 -20.89 2.99 -21.17
N ASN A 401 -19.55 2.93 -21.12
CA ASN A 401 -18.66 4.00 -21.54
C ASN A 401 -18.21 3.81 -23.00
N ASP A 402 -17.59 4.85 -23.58
CA ASP A 402 -16.86 4.67 -24.84
C ASP A 402 -15.65 3.76 -24.61
N ILE A 403 -14.67 4.22 -23.82
CA ILE A 403 -13.64 3.36 -23.24
C ILE A 403 -14.00 3.10 -21.77
N GLY A 404 -13.97 1.86 -21.30
CA GLY A 404 -14.15 1.57 -19.88
C GLY A 404 -13.04 2.23 -19.06
N LEU A 405 -11.81 1.74 -19.26
CA LEU A 405 -10.61 2.24 -18.60
C LEU A 405 -9.59 2.74 -19.63
N PHE A 406 -9.17 4.00 -19.54
CA PHE A 406 -8.13 4.56 -20.39
C PHE A 406 -6.88 4.97 -19.58
N LEU A 407 -5.88 4.10 -19.58
CA LEU A 407 -4.58 4.34 -18.94
C LEU A 407 -3.63 5.01 -19.93
N ASN A 408 -3.39 6.30 -19.76
CA ASN A 408 -2.69 7.13 -20.74
C ASN A 408 -1.53 7.94 -20.15
N TYR A 409 -0.54 8.22 -21.01
CA TYR A 409 0.55 9.21 -20.86
C TYR A 409 1.61 8.98 -19.78
N ALA A 410 1.71 7.79 -19.19
CA ALA A 410 2.59 7.58 -18.04
C ALA A 410 3.97 6.93 -18.37
N TYR A 411 4.29 6.76 -19.66
CA TYR A 411 5.57 6.25 -20.19
C TYR A 411 6.22 5.19 -19.30
N GLU A 412 7.44 5.42 -18.81
CA GLU A 412 8.23 4.47 -18.01
C GLU A 412 7.77 4.37 -16.54
N ASP A 413 7.08 5.38 -16.02
CA ASP A 413 6.73 5.53 -14.61
C ASP A 413 5.21 5.32 -14.36
N ALA A 414 4.56 4.45 -15.15
CA ALA A 414 3.11 4.26 -15.03
C ALA A 414 2.72 3.43 -13.81
N TRP A 415 3.21 2.19 -13.68
CA TRP A 415 2.97 1.33 -12.52
C TRP A 415 1.50 1.23 -12.07
N ASN A 416 0.55 1.33 -13.01
CA ASN A 416 -0.86 1.25 -12.66
C ASN A 416 -1.27 -0.20 -12.37
N VAL A 417 -2.15 -0.38 -11.40
CA VAL A 417 -2.72 -1.67 -11.03
C VAL A 417 -4.22 -1.64 -11.29
N VAL A 418 -4.69 -2.55 -12.13
CA VAL A 418 -6.12 -2.76 -12.43
C VAL A 418 -6.49 -4.14 -11.92
N LYS A 419 -7.24 -4.22 -10.84
CA LYS A 419 -7.46 -5.50 -10.13
C LYS A 419 -8.91 -5.76 -9.72
N GLY A 420 -9.44 -6.94 -10.04
CA GLY A 420 -10.75 -7.37 -9.52
C GLY A 420 -11.93 -6.54 -10.02
N ASN A 421 -11.81 -5.85 -11.16
CA ASN A 421 -12.88 -5.06 -11.74
C ASN A 421 -13.75 -5.89 -12.69
N ILE A 422 -15.03 -5.51 -12.81
CA ILE A 422 -15.95 -5.97 -13.85
C ILE A 422 -16.04 -4.86 -14.90
N ILE A 423 -15.48 -5.06 -16.08
CA ILE A 423 -15.39 -4.05 -17.15
C ILE A 423 -16.23 -4.53 -18.34
N ARG A 424 -17.42 -3.96 -18.51
CA ARG A 424 -18.42 -4.51 -19.44
C ARG A 424 -19.24 -3.51 -20.22
N ASN A 425 -19.75 -3.92 -21.37
CA ASN A 425 -20.65 -3.11 -22.20
C ASN A 425 -20.07 -1.73 -22.58
N ASN A 426 -18.75 -1.65 -22.76
CA ASN A 426 -18.09 -0.47 -23.30
C ASN A 426 -17.76 -0.70 -24.80
N ARG A 427 -17.36 0.33 -25.54
CA ARG A 427 -16.80 0.10 -26.88
C ARG A 427 -15.49 -0.67 -26.75
N GLU A 428 -14.57 -0.13 -25.96
CA GLU A 428 -13.31 -0.74 -25.57
C GLU A 428 -13.31 -0.99 -24.06
N GLY A 429 -12.93 -2.18 -23.60
CA GLY A 429 -12.90 -2.49 -22.18
C GLY A 429 -11.79 -1.71 -21.45
N VAL A 430 -10.54 -2.12 -21.69
CA VAL A 430 -9.34 -1.46 -21.16
C VAL A 430 -8.46 -1.05 -22.33
N TYR A 431 -8.07 0.21 -22.37
CA TYR A 431 -7.10 0.74 -23.32
C TYR A 431 -5.90 1.30 -22.55
N ILE A 432 -4.73 0.71 -22.76
CA ILE A 432 -3.45 1.21 -22.27
C ILE A 432 -2.69 1.85 -23.44
N HIS A 433 -2.32 3.11 -23.29
CA HIS A 433 -1.65 3.90 -24.33
C HIS A 433 -0.47 4.66 -23.73
N TRP A 434 0.75 4.33 -24.17
CA TRP A 434 1.97 5.00 -23.72
C TRP A 434 2.12 4.96 -22.19
N ALA A 435 1.89 3.79 -21.61
CA ALA A 435 2.04 3.52 -20.19
C ALA A 435 2.68 2.13 -20.02
N ASN A 436 3.81 2.05 -19.34
CA ASN A 436 4.60 0.84 -19.12
C ASN A 436 4.42 0.31 -17.69
N ASN A 437 4.88 -0.91 -17.42
CA ASN A 437 4.90 -1.49 -16.06
C ASN A 437 3.50 -1.61 -15.41
N ASN A 438 2.43 -1.75 -16.20
CA ASN A 438 1.08 -1.90 -15.62
C ASN A 438 0.80 -3.36 -15.26
N GLU A 439 -0.05 -3.56 -14.26
CA GLU A 439 -0.55 -4.86 -13.85
C GLU A 439 -2.07 -4.95 -14.02
N ILE A 440 -2.52 -5.88 -14.87
CA ILE A 440 -3.94 -6.16 -15.10
C ILE A 440 -4.23 -7.56 -14.55
N ILE A 441 -4.89 -7.64 -13.39
CA ILE A 441 -4.96 -8.87 -12.60
C ILE A 441 -6.40 -9.19 -12.18
N GLY A 442 -6.87 -10.41 -12.45
CA GLY A 442 -8.12 -10.89 -11.85
C GLY A 442 -9.37 -10.09 -12.25
N ASN A 443 -9.39 -9.48 -13.43
CA ASN A 443 -10.54 -8.70 -13.91
C ASN A 443 -11.46 -9.53 -14.81
N ASP A 444 -12.75 -9.22 -14.75
CA ASP A 444 -13.78 -9.71 -15.68
C ASP A 444 -14.01 -8.66 -16.77
N ILE A 445 -13.34 -8.81 -17.92
CA ILE A 445 -13.42 -7.89 -19.07
C ILE A 445 -14.31 -8.51 -20.14
N ILE A 446 -15.60 -8.15 -20.11
CA ILE A 446 -16.64 -8.92 -20.79
C ILE A 446 -17.60 -8.07 -21.62
N MET A 447 -18.11 -8.60 -22.75
CA MET A 447 -19.18 -7.96 -23.53
C MET A 447 -18.85 -6.53 -24.01
N ASN A 448 -17.58 -6.23 -24.28
CA ASN A 448 -17.19 -4.96 -24.91
C ASN A 448 -17.24 -5.08 -26.44
N SER A 449 -17.73 -4.06 -27.14
CA SER A 449 -18.12 -4.21 -28.54
C SER A 449 -16.95 -4.29 -29.53
N GLU A 450 -15.76 -3.80 -29.20
CA GLU A 450 -14.55 -3.82 -30.04
C GLU A 450 -13.46 -4.73 -29.47
N ALA A 451 -12.73 -4.32 -28.44
CA ALA A 451 -11.78 -5.19 -27.75
C ALA A 451 -12.01 -5.24 -26.24
N GLY A 452 -11.59 -6.35 -25.64
CA GLY A 452 -11.50 -6.46 -24.19
C GLY A 452 -10.34 -5.61 -23.66
N LEU A 453 -9.12 -5.91 -24.11
CA LEU A 453 -7.91 -5.21 -23.69
C LEU A 453 -7.06 -4.80 -24.90
N THR A 454 -6.84 -3.50 -25.09
CA THR A 454 -5.95 -2.93 -26.10
C THR A 454 -4.72 -2.31 -25.42
N MET A 455 -3.53 -2.62 -25.94
CA MET A 455 -2.27 -2.02 -25.53
C MET A 455 -1.54 -1.43 -26.72
N GLU A 456 -1.14 -0.17 -26.61
CA GLU A 456 -0.43 0.56 -27.65
C GLU A 456 0.78 1.30 -27.09
N ARG A 457 1.96 1.00 -27.65
CA ARG A 457 3.25 1.57 -27.21
C ARG A 457 3.49 1.36 -25.72
N CYS A 458 3.22 0.14 -25.24
CA CYS A 458 3.36 -0.25 -23.84
C CYS A 458 4.43 -1.32 -23.68
N GLU A 459 5.27 -1.19 -22.66
CA GLU A 459 6.29 -2.17 -22.32
C GLU A 459 6.17 -2.70 -20.88
N PHE A 460 6.74 -3.88 -20.65
CA PHE A 460 6.94 -4.48 -19.32
C PHE A 460 5.67 -4.63 -18.48
N SER A 461 4.50 -4.65 -19.10
CA SER A 461 3.23 -4.84 -18.39
C SER A 461 2.88 -6.32 -18.25
N THR A 462 2.15 -6.65 -17.18
CA THR A 462 1.74 -8.02 -16.83
C THR A 462 0.22 -8.14 -16.85
N ILE A 463 -0.27 -9.18 -17.52
CA ILE A 463 -1.69 -9.51 -17.65
C ILE A 463 -1.86 -10.95 -17.17
N LYS A 464 -2.53 -11.15 -16.03
CA LYS A 464 -2.71 -12.47 -15.40
C LYS A 464 -4.05 -12.65 -14.72
N GLU A 465 -4.50 -13.90 -14.64
CA GLU A 465 -5.72 -14.29 -13.91
C GLU A 465 -7.02 -13.59 -14.38
N ASN A 466 -7.05 -12.99 -15.57
CA ASN A 466 -8.25 -12.28 -16.06
C ASN A 466 -9.21 -13.22 -16.81
N MET A 467 -10.51 -12.96 -16.67
CA MET A 467 -11.56 -13.48 -17.55
C MET A 467 -11.82 -12.44 -18.64
N ILE A 468 -11.38 -12.71 -19.86
CA ILE A 468 -11.63 -11.86 -21.02
C ILE A 468 -12.57 -12.64 -21.92
N SER A 469 -13.83 -12.23 -22.00
CA SER A 469 -14.84 -13.03 -22.71
C SER A 469 -15.87 -12.24 -23.46
N ASP A 470 -16.34 -12.80 -24.58
CA ASP A 470 -17.51 -12.31 -25.29
C ASP A 470 -17.34 -10.84 -25.76
N ASN A 471 -16.10 -10.40 -25.99
CA ASN A 471 -15.80 -9.11 -26.62
C ASN A 471 -15.77 -9.25 -28.14
N GLY A 472 -15.99 -8.16 -28.88
CA GLY A 472 -16.22 -8.19 -30.32
C GLY A 472 -15.06 -8.74 -31.16
N GLN A 473 -14.17 -7.85 -31.60
CA GLN A 473 -13.10 -8.18 -32.53
C GLN A 473 -11.91 -8.87 -31.84
N TYR A 474 -11.46 -8.36 -30.70
CA TYR A 474 -10.26 -8.85 -30.03
C TYR A 474 -10.50 -9.15 -28.55
N GLY A 475 -9.96 -10.26 -28.05
CA GLY A 475 -9.80 -10.44 -26.60
C GLY A 475 -8.72 -9.51 -26.08
N ILE A 476 -7.47 -9.73 -26.52
CA ILE A 476 -6.33 -8.85 -26.27
C ILE A 476 -5.71 -8.41 -27.59
N TYR A 477 -5.44 -7.11 -27.72
CA TYR A 477 -4.77 -6.53 -28.88
C TYR A 477 -3.51 -5.75 -28.47
N LEU A 478 -2.33 -6.28 -28.84
CA LEU A 478 -1.07 -5.56 -28.74
C LEU A 478 -0.76 -4.87 -30.07
N ARG A 479 -0.50 -3.57 -30.07
CA ARG A 479 -0.15 -2.80 -31.27
C ARG A 479 0.94 -1.75 -31.05
N GLY A 480 1.54 -1.29 -32.15
CA GLY A 480 2.43 -0.14 -32.17
C GLY A 480 3.60 -0.24 -31.19
N ALA A 481 4.49 -1.22 -31.36
CA ALA A 481 5.66 -1.42 -30.50
C ALA A 481 5.32 -1.69 -29.02
N SER A 482 4.28 -2.47 -28.75
CA SER A 482 3.99 -2.94 -27.38
C SER A 482 4.87 -4.16 -27.04
N ASN A 483 6.08 -3.92 -26.54
CA ASN A 483 7.12 -4.95 -26.40
C ASN A 483 7.30 -5.48 -24.97
N ASN A 484 7.95 -6.63 -24.83
CA ASN A 484 8.39 -7.16 -23.53
C ASN A 484 7.27 -7.38 -22.49
N ASN A 485 6.02 -7.48 -22.93
CA ASN A 485 4.87 -7.70 -22.04
C ASN A 485 4.67 -9.18 -21.72
N ILE A 486 4.06 -9.46 -20.58
CA ILE A 486 3.72 -10.80 -20.10
C ILE A 486 2.20 -10.96 -20.14
N ILE A 487 1.73 -11.90 -20.95
CA ILE A 487 0.33 -12.35 -20.95
C ILE A 487 0.34 -13.80 -20.50
N GLY A 488 0.03 -14.06 -19.24
CA GLY A 488 0.10 -15.42 -18.77
C GLY A 488 -0.50 -15.66 -17.41
N GLU A 489 -0.23 -16.84 -16.86
CA GLU A 489 -0.65 -17.19 -15.50
C GLU A 489 -2.18 -17.11 -15.34
N LYS A 490 -2.89 -18.00 -16.05
CA LYS A 490 -4.34 -18.27 -15.91
C LYS A 490 -5.31 -17.21 -16.45
N ASN A 491 -4.96 -16.47 -17.51
CA ASN A 491 -6.01 -15.75 -18.24
C ASN A 491 -6.91 -16.72 -19.01
N THR A 492 -8.22 -16.50 -18.97
CA THR A 492 -9.21 -17.18 -19.80
C THR A 492 -9.69 -16.22 -20.89
N ILE A 493 -9.40 -16.54 -22.15
CA ILE A 493 -9.66 -15.69 -23.32
C ILE A 493 -10.63 -16.43 -24.24
N ARG A 494 -11.91 -16.04 -24.20
CA ARG A 494 -12.97 -16.82 -24.87
C ARG A 494 -13.98 -16.03 -25.69
N ASN A 495 -14.49 -16.68 -26.74
CA ASN A 495 -15.59 -16.19 -27.58
C ASN A 495 -15.32 -14.84 -28.29
N HIS A 496 -14.12 -14.67 -28.85
CA HIS A 496 -13.78 -13.49 -29.66
C HIS A 496 -13.63 -13.84 -31.15
N SER A 497 -13.67 -12.81 -32.01
CA SER A 497 -13.23 -13.00 -33.41
C SER A 497 -11.74 -13.40 -33.47
N ILE A 498 -10.88 -12.75 -32.69
CA ILE A 498 -9.49 -13.14 -32.46
C ILE A 498 -9.18 -13.08 -30.95
N GLY A 499 -8.71 -14.18 -30.37
CA GLY A 499 -8.37 -14.25 -28.93
C GLY A 499 -7.25 -13.27 -28.57
N ILE A 500 -6.05 -13.46 -29.14
CA ILE A 500 -4.95 -12.49 -29.05
C ILE A 500 -4.47 -12.08 -30.45
N LYS A 501 -4.44 -10.76 -30.70
CA LYS A 501 -3.74 -10.19 -31.86
C LYS A 501 -2.48 -9.45 -31.42
N ILE A 502 -1.37 -9.70 -32.12
CA ILE A 502 -0.09 -9.00 -31.89
C ILE A 502 0.34 -8.37 -33.21
N SER A 503 0.32 -7.04 -33.26
CA SER A 503 0.72 -6.23 -34.42
C SER A 503 1.93 -5.37 -34.08
N GLU A 504 2.98 -5.42 -34.90
CA GLU A 504 4.17 -4.56 -34.77
C GLU A 504 4.74 -4.52 -33.34
N SER A 505 4.71 -5.65 -32.62
CA SER A 505 4.96 -5.73 -31.19
C SER A 505 5.81 -6.98 -30.88
N ASN A 506 6.96 -6.79 -30.25
CA ASN A 506 8.04 -7.77 -30.22
C ASN A 506 8.36 -8.26 -28.80
N LYS A 507 9.03 -9.42 -28.72
CA LYS A 507 9.61 -9.95 -27.45
C LYS A 507 8.58 -10.18 -26.32
N ASN A 508 7.30 -10.27 -26.65
CA ASN A 508 6.24 -10.58 -25.69
C ASN A 508 6.29 -12.05 -25.26
N ARG A 509 5.73 -12.36 -24.09
CA ARG A 509 5.65 -13.73 -23.54
C ARG A 509 4.20 -14.10 -23.32
N VAL A 510 3.74 -15.18 -23.96
CA VAL A 510 2.36 -15.65 -23.85
C VAL A 510 2.33 -17.10 -23.35
N PHE A 511 1.93 -17.32 -22.10
CA PHE A 511 2.04 -18.63 -21.48
C PHE A 511 0.99 -18.94 -20.40
N TYR A 512 0.58 -20.21 -20.25
CA TYR A 512 -0.45 -20.62 -19.28
C TYR A 512 -1.80 -19.91 -19.41
N ASN A 513 -2.19 -19.53 -20.63
CA ASN A 513 -3.53 -19.00 -20.91
C ASN A 513 -4.46 -20.08 -21.44
N ASN A 514 -5.78 -19.86 -21.31
CA ASN A 514 -6.84 -20.72 -21.79
C ASN A 514 -7.57 -20.04 -22.96
N PHE A 515 -7.40 -20.55 -24.18
CA PHE A 515 -8.08 -20.06 -25.37
C PHE A 515 -9.26 -20.97 -25.73
N ILE A 516 -10.48 -20.42 -25.70
CA ILE A 516 -11.74 -21.20 -25.81
C ILE A 516 -12.76 -20.48 -26.70
N GLY A 517 -13.35 -21.16 -27.69
CA GLY A 517 -14.45 -20.64 -28.51
C GLY A 517 -14.11 -19.43 -29.38
N ASN A 518 -12.83 -19.07 -29.54
CA ASN A 518 -12.45 -17.95 -30.40
C ASN A 518 -12.46 -18.40 -31.87
N SER A 519 -12.94 -17.54 -32.78
CA SER A 519 -12.90 -17.84 -34.22
C SER A 519 -11.45 -18.03 -34.72
N LYS A 520 -10.50 -17.28 -34.13
CA LYS A 520 -9.06 -17.52 -34.24
C LYS A 520 -8.43 -17.32 -32.86
N ASN A 521 -7.80 -18.35 -32.29
CA ASN A 521 -7.20 -18.23 -30.96
C ASN A 521 -6.08 -17.18 -30.88
N ALA A 522 -5.22 -17.10 -31.90
CA ALA A 522 -4.19 -16.07 -31.98
C ALA A 522 -3.83 -15.70 -33.43
N PHE A 523 -3.41 -14.45 -33.64
CA PHE A 523 -2.92 -13.96 -34.93
C PHE A 523 -1.78 -12.94 -34.77
N ILE A 524 -0.76 -13.04 -35.61
CA ILE A 524 0.47 -12.22 -35.52
C ILE A 524 0.67 -11.41 -36.81
N TYR A 525 1.02 -10.14 -36.70
CA TYR A 525 1.31 -9.26 -37.83
C TYR A 525 2.57 -8.44 -37.57
N ASN A 526 3.58 -8.52 -38.45
CA ASN A 526 4.85 -7.76 -38.32
C ASN A 526 5.48 -7.83 -36.92
N SER A 527 5.37 -8.97 -36.25
CA SER A 527 5.73 -9.11 -34.84
C SER A 527 6.62 -10.33 -34.66
N PHE A 528 7.73 -10.13 -33.97
CA PHE A 528 8.85 -11.07 -33.90
C PHE A 528 9.19 -11.40 -32.45
N GLN A 529 9.83 -12.55 -32.25
CA GLN A 529 10.37 -12.99 -30.95
C GLN A 529 9.32 -13.12 -29.82
N THR A 530 8.04 -13.20 -30.14
CA THR A 530 7.02 -13.55 -29.14
C THR A 530 7.17 -15.02 -28.75
N ARG A 531 7.31 -15.30 -27.46
CA ARG A 531 7.48 -16.67 -26.93
C ARG A 531 6.15 -17.22 -26.44
N TRP A 532 5.72 -18.33 -27.04
CA TRP A 532 4.50 -19.04 -26.67
C TRP A 532 4.84 -20.34 -25.94
N LYS A 533 4.20 -20.61 -24.80
CA LYS A 533 4.49 -21.82 -24.03
C LYS A 533 3.32 -22.23 -23.15
N ARG A 534 2.93 -23.52 -23.19
CA ARG A 534 1.97 -24.09 -22.22
C ARG A 534 0.64 -23.34 -22.19
N ASN A 535 0.16 -22.87 -23.33
CA ASN A 535 -1.22 -22.40 -23.44
C ASN A 535 -2.15 -23.57 -23.75
N PHE A 536 -3.38 -23.51 -23.27
CA PHE A 536 -4.45 -24.43 -23.66
C PHE A 536 -5.17 -23.85 -24.89
N TRP A 537 -5.39 -24.69 -25.90
CA TRP A 537 -6.01 -24.34 -27.16
C TRP A 537 -7.15 -25.33 -27.43
N ASP A 538 -8.39 -24.86 -27.38
CA ASP A 538 -9.56 -25.70 -27.64
C ASP A 538 -9.55 -26.35 -29.04
N ASP A 539 -8.99 -25.67 -30.03
CA ASP A 539 -8.83 -26.12 -31.41
C ASP A 539 -7.59 -27.03 -31.64
N TRP A 540 -6.84 -27.38 -30.58
CA TRP A 540 -5.59 -28.15 -30.71
C TRP A 540 -5.29 -29.06 -29.52
N GLN A 541 -5.88 -30.26 -29.54
CA GLN A 541 -5.64 -31.31 -28.54
C GLN A 541 -4.62 -32.38 -28.98
N ARG A 542 -3.55 -31.97 -29.67
CA ARG A 542 -2.50 -32.87 -30.20
C ARG A 542 -1.23 -32.83 -29.36
N ILE A 543 -0.37 -33.86 -29.51
CA ILE A 543 0.96 -33.92 -28.87
C ILE A 543 1.97 -32.97 -29.54
N LEU A 544 1.69 -32.56 -30.78
CA LEU A 544 2.58 -31.73 -31.59
C LEU A 544 2.52 -30.25 -31.19
N PRO A 545 3.61 -29.49 -31.46
CA PRO A 545 3.61 -28.04 -31.32
C PRO A 545 2.43 -27.37 -32.05
N LYS A 546 1.83 -26.34 -31.43
CA LYS A 546 0.76 -25.55 -32.05
C LYS A 546 1.37 -24.44 -32.90
N LEU A 547 1.04 -24.42 -34.19
CA LEU A 547 1.36 -23.32 -35.09
C LEU A 547 0.41 -22.14 -34.85
N ILE A 548 0.99 -20.95 -34.72
CA ILE A 548 0.27 -19.68 -34.57
C ILE A 548 0.49 -18.87 -35.84
N LYS A 549 -0.58 -18.67 -36.61
CA LYS A 549 -0.50 -18.05 -37.94
C LYS A 549 -0.28 -16.55 -37.84
N GLY A 550 0.39 -16.01 -38.85
CA GLY A 550 0.62 -14.58 -38.97
C GLY A 550 1.04 -14.15 -40.37
N LYS A 551 1.37 -12.87 -40.50
CA LYS A 551 1.83 -12.23 -41.75
C LYS A 551 2.96 -11.24 -41.50
N ILE A 552 3.83 -11.08 -42.50
CA ILE A 552 4.91 -10.09 -42.55
C ILE A 552 4.77 -9.23 -43.81
N GLY A 553 5.03 -7.94 -43.68
CA GLY A 553 5.03 -6.96 -44.75
C GLY A 553 3.63 -6.58 -45.23
N SER A 554 3.55 -5.49 -45.99
CA SER A 554 2.30 -4.99 -46.57
C SER A 554 1.67 -5.97 -47.57
N ILE A 555 2.49 -6.77 -48.27
CA ILE A 555 2.04 -7.83 -49.18
C ILE A 555 1.57 -9.11 -48.46
N GLY A 556 1.70 -9.18 -47.13
CA GLY A 556 1.12 -10.23 -46.31
C GLY A 556 1.76 -11.61 -46.45
N ILE A 557 3.10 -11.66 -46.52
CA ILE A 557 3.87 -12.91 -46.58
C ILE A 557 3.50 -13.79 -45.38
N PRO A 558 3.08 -15.06 -45.56
CA PRO A 558 2.77 -15.95 -44.45
C PRO A 558 3.94 -16.09 -43.46
N TYR A 559 3.64 -15.98 -42.18
CA TYR A 559 4.58 -16.16 -41.08
C TYR A 559 3.93 -17.00 -39.98
N PHE A 560 4.73 -17.64 -39.14
CA PHE A 560 4.21 -18.39 -38.01
C PHE A 560 5.12 -18.32 -36.79
N ASN A 561 4.49 -18.35 -35.62
CA ASN A 561 5.13 -18.70 -34.35
C ASN A 561 4.70 -20.10 -33.92
N ILE A 562 5.35 -20.60 -32.87
CA ILE A 562 5.11 -21.96 -32.37
C ILE A 562 4.96 -21.92 -30.85
N ASP A 563 3.86 -22.49 -30.33
CA ASP A 563 3.82 -22.97 -28.95
C ASP A 563 4.35 -24.41 -28.93
N TRP A 564 5.57 -24.56 -28.42
CA TRP A 564 6.28 -25.84 -28.43
C TRP A 564 5.70 -26.88 -27.47
N ARG A 565 4.93 -26.45 -26.47
CA ARG A 565 4.44 -27.33 -25.40
C ARG A 565 3.01 -26.94 -25.01
N PRO A 566 2.01 -27.07 -25.91
CA PRO A 566 0.63 -26.76 -25.58
C PRO A 566 0.11 -27.63 -24.43
N ARG A 567 -0.76 -27.07 -23.59
CA ARG A 567 -1.46 -27.79 -22.53
C ARG A 567 -2.59 -28.63 -23.10
N ARG A 568 -2.88 -29.76 -22.44
CA ARG A 568 -3.93 -30.71 -22.85
C ARG A 568 -5.23 -30.58 -22.03
N SER A 569 -5.16 -29.92 -20.89
CA SER A 569 -6.29 -29.67 -20.00
C SER A 569 -6.18 -28.27 -19.41
N LEU A 570 -7.37 -27.75 -19.05
CA LEU A 570 -7.58 -26.45 -18.41
C LEU A 570 -6.88 -26.30 -17.06
#